data_AF-A0A5C1HRV5-F1
#
_entry.id   AF-A0A5C1HRV5-F1
#
_cell.length_a   1.000
_cell.length_b   1.000
_cell.length_c   1.000
_cell.angle_alpha   90.00
_cell.angle_beta   90.00
_cell.angle_gamma   90.00
#
_symmetry.space_group_name_H-M   'P 1'
#
loop_
_entity.id
_entity.type
_entity.pdbx_description
1 polymer ?
#
loop_
_entity_poly.entity_id
_entity_poly.type
_entity_poly.pdbx_seq_one_letter_code
_entity_poly.pdbx_strand_id
1 'polypeptide(L)'
;MSLFTSCARPNGDWKTIELGRYLLDVPQDFNFKLQNGIDSQGGEITNDTIKLYTDFGYYTDTLFQTPQEYLNKRWFIFDAQTQFEKPGITYDNNTYPKIDVIAIRPSTVQDSDKVGFFSGSDYIATCKHENRLFNWPVKLPQDIKRHIVKIDTFNHLYRRLAVPINGTMGETAVYMRDKRSYNNSIGNYYGIVIGTDSLSVKQQILVLKIFNTLRPKLAHN
;
A
#
# COMPACT_ATOMS: atom_id res chain seq x y z
N MET A 1 5.32 12.64 20.08
CA MET A 1 4.06 13.39 20.09
C MET A 1 2.96 12.42 19.67
N SER A 2 2.17 11.93 20.64
CA SER A 2 1.11 10.94 20.42
C SER A 2 -0.16 11.66 19.96
N LEU A 3 -0.67 11.31 18.78
CA LEU A 3 -1.87 11.90 18.17
C LEU A 3 -2.90 10.81 17.85
N PHE A 4 -3.15 9.86 18.76
CA PHE A 4 -4.17 8.83 18.53
C PHE A 4 -4.90 8.47 19.83
N THR A 5 -5.64 9.45 20.36
CA THR A 5 -6.72 9.19 21.30
C THR A 5 -7.94 9.99 20.86
N SER A 6 -8.96 9.27 20.39
CA SER A 6 -10.38 9.62 20.36
C SER A 6 -11.02 9.40 18.98
N CYS A 7 -11.96 8.45 18.92
CA CYS A 7 -13.02 8.37 17.92
C CYS A 7 -14.03 9.51 18.11
N ALA A 8 -13.57 10.75 18.27
CA ALA A 8 -14.46 11.91 18.32
C ALA A 8 -14.91 12.20 16.90
N ARG A 9 -16.23 12.21 16.68
CA ARG A 9 -16.82 12.80 15.47
C ARG A 9 -16.23 14.20 15.29
N PRO A 10 -15.81 14.59 14.08
CA PRO A 10 -15.44 15.97 13.81
C PRO A 10 -16.59 16.90 14.24
N ASN A 11 -16.28 17.91 15.04
CA ASN A 11 -17.27 18.94 15.40
C ASN A 11 -17.65 19.72 14.12
N GLY A 12 -18.95 19.77 13.78
CA GLY A 12 -19.50 20.55 12.66
C GLY A 12 -20.57 19.81 11.84
N ASP A 13 -20.98 20.42 10.73
CA ASP A 13 -21.92 19.89 9.73
C ASP A 13 -21.27 18.78 8.89
N TRP A 14 -21.11 17.60 9.48
CA TRP A 14 -20.68 16.39 8.78
C TRP A 14 -21.85 15.40 8.71
N LYS A 15 -21.88 14.59 7.64
CA LYS A 15 -22.82 13.49 7.47
C LYS A 15 -22.10 12.16 7.36
N THR A 16 -22.79 11.09 7.72
CA THR A 16 -22.28 9.73 7.58
C THR A 16 -22.76 9.12 6.28
N ILE A 17 -21.83 8.54 5.52
CA ILE A 17 -22.10 7.69 4.36
C ILE A 17 -21.89 6.24 4.75
N GLU A 18 -22.79 5.38 4.28
CA GLU A 18 -22.68 3.94 4.42
C GLU A 18 -21.95 3.31 3.23
N LEU A 19 -20.88 2.56 3.51
CA LEU A 19 -20.04 1.90 2.51
C LEU A 19 -19.97 0.40 2.81
N GLY A 20 -21.04 -0.32 2.44
CA GLY A 20 -21.16 -1.75 2.75
C GLY A 20 -21.19 -1.99 4.26
N ARG A 21 -20.14 -2.61 4.80
CA ARG A 21 -19.96 -2.87 6.25
C ARG A 21 -19.26 -1.73 7.00
N TYR A 22 -18.95 -0.63 6.33
CA TYR A 22 -18.24 0.50 6.91
C TYR A 22 -19.11 1.77 6.92
N LEU A 23 -18.72 2.70 7.77
CA LEU A 23 -19.23 4.06 7.86
C LEU A 23 -18.08 5.03 7.66
N LEU A 24 -18.33 6.10 6.93
CA LEU A 24 -17.39 7.20 6.72
C LEU A 24 -18.13 8.52 6.95
N ASP A 25 -17.56 9.40 7.76
CA ASP A 25 -18.10 10.75 7.92
C ASP A 25 -17.40 11.69 6.92
N VAL A 26 -18.20 12.53 6.27
CA VAL A 26 -17.74 13.54 5.30
C VAL A 26 -18.45 14.87 5.55
N PRO A 27 -17.88 16.00 5.11
CA PRO A 27 -18.59 17.28 5.09
C PRO A 27 -19.92 17.21 4.30
N GLN A 28 -20.91 18.05 4.66
CA GLN A 28 -22.27 18.01 4.07
C GLN A 28 -22.30 18.17 2.54
N ASP A 29 -21.35 18.90 1.95
CA ASP A 29 -21.24 19.19 0.52
C ASP A 29 -20.78 17.99 -0.32
N PHE A 30 -20.27 16.92 0.30
CA PHE A 30 -19.92 15.70 -0.42
C PHE A 30 -21.16 14.88 -0.77
N ASN A 31 -21.23 14.33 -1.97
CA ASN A 31 -22.29 13.44 -2.43
C ASN A 31 -21.76 12.04 -2.64
N PHE A 32 -22.55 11.02 -2.34
CA PHE A 32 -22.19 9.63 -2.60
C PHE A 32 -23.00 9.08 -3.76
N LYS A 33 -22.32 8.47 -4.71
CA LYS A 33 -22.92 7.74 -5.82
C LYS A 33 -22.38 6.31 -5.82
N LEU A 34 -23.27 5.35 -5.68
CA LEU A 34 -22.95 3.94 -5.82
C LEU A 34 -22.60 3.62 -7.29
N GLN A 35 -21.59 2.78 -7.50
CA GLN A 35 -21.23 2.26 -8.82
C GLN A 35 -21.31 0.73 -8.80
N ASN A 36 -21.89 0.14 -9.85
CA ASN A 36 -21.97 -1.31 -9.96
C ASN A 36 -20.65 -1.85 -10.53
N GLY A 37 -19.92 -2.63 -9.72
CA GLY A 37 -18.81 -3.48 -10.17
C GLY A 37 -19.30 -4.89 -10.52
N ILE A 38 -18.43 -5.70 -11.14
CA ILE A 38 -18.73 -7.10 -11.50
C ILE A 38 -18.63 -8.01 -10.26
N ASP A 39 -17.63 -7.76 -9.41
CA ASP A 39 -17.21 -8.60 -8.28
C ASP A 39 -17.00 -7.80 -6.98
N SER A 40 -17.16 -6.47 -7.04
CA SER A 40 -17.04 -5.56 -5.91
C SER A 40 -18.11 -4.45 -5.93
N GLN A 41 -18.34 -3.84 -4.76
CA GLN A 41 -19.23 -2.70 -4.64
C GLN A 41 -18.40 -1.41 -4.72
N GLY A 42 -18.33 -0.85 -5.93
CA GLY A 42 -17.68 0.43 -6.19
C GLY A 42 -18.52 1.63 -5.75
N GLY A 43 -17.88 2.78 -5.63
CA GLY A 43 -18.59 4.02 -5.29
C GLY A 43 -17.72 5.25 -5.45
N GLU A 44 -18.38 6.40 -5.47
CA GLU A 44 -17.75 7.69 -5.67
C GLU A 44 -18.28 8.68 -4.64
N ILE A 45 -17.40 9.33 -3.90
CA ILE A 45 -17.74 10.37 -2.92
C ILE A 45 -17.13 11.69 -3.41
N THR A 46 -17.95 12.66 -3.80
CA THR A 46 -17.48 13.87 -4.49
C THR A 46 -18.02 15.17 -3.91
N ASN A 47 -17.21 16.21 -3.92
CA ASN A 47 -17.68 17.60 -3.92
C ASN A 47 -17.10 18.33 -5.15
N ASP A 48 -17.22 19.65 -5.21
CA ASP A 48 -16.76 20.47 -6.34
C ASP A 48 -15.25 20.36 -6.64
N THR A 49 -14.44 19.87 -5.70
CA THR A 49 -12.97 19.91 -5.82
C THR A 49 -12.27 18.59 -5.50
N ILE A 50 -12.95 17.64 -4.86
CA ILE A 50 -12.39 16.36 -4.42
C ILE A 50 -13.30 15.24 -4.87
N LYS A 51 -12.70 14.19 -5.41
CA LYS A 51 -13.35 12.94 -5.80
C LYS A 51 -12.64 11.76 -5.15
N LEU A 52 -13.34 11.05 -4.26
CA LEU A 52 -12.88 9.83 -3.64
C LEU A 52 -13.51 8.63 -4.35
N TYR A 53 -12.69 7.67 -4.73
CA TYR A 53 -13.15 6.38 -5.22
C TYR A 53 -13.18 5.39 -4.07
N THR A 54 -14.23 4.58 -4.00
CA THR A 54 -14.35 3.52 -3.02
C THR A 54 -14.48 2.18 -3.73
N ASP A 55 -13.80 1.18 -3.21
CA ASP A 55 -13.99 -0.21 -3.62
C ASP A 55 -14.11 -1.09 -2.38
N PHE A 56 -15.16 -1.91 -2.33
CA PHE A 56 -15.53 -2.74 -1.19
C PHE A 56 -15.80 -4.17 -1.64
N GLY A 57 -15.10 -5.12 -1.02
CA GLY A 57 -15.17 -6.53 -1.42
C GLY A 57 -14.00 -7.38 -0.93
N TYR A 58 -13.98 -8.63 -1.36
CA TYR A 58 -12.93 -9.61 -1.05
C TYR A 58 -11.67 -9.46 -1.91
N TYR A 59 -11.75 -8.76 -3.05
CA TYR A 59 -10.63 -8.56 -3.98
C TYR A 59 -10.11 -7.12 -3.98
N THR A 60 -10.38 -6.38 -2.91
CA THR A 60 -9.93 -5.00 -2.74
C THR A 60 -8.41 -4.92 -2.55
N ASP A 61 -7.78 -3.93 -3.20
CA ASP A 61 -6.33 -3.71 -3.11
C ASP A 61 -5.91 -3.29 -1.68
N THR A 62 -4.79 -3.85 -1.23
CA THR A 62 -4.13 -3.50 0.03
C THR A 62 -3.22 -2.28 -0.07
N LEU A 63 -3.25 -1.52 -1.17
CA LEU A 63 -2.43 -0.33 -1.43
C LEU A 63 -0.91 -0.60 -1.52
N PHE A 64 -0.14 0.46 -1.73
CA PHE A 64 1.32 0.45 -1.86
C PHE A 64 2.03 -0.29 -0.73
N GLN A 65 3.04 -1.07 -1.09
CA GLN A 65 3.90 -1.76 -0.14
C GLN A 65 4.81 -0.79 0.62
N THR A 66 5.17 -1.15 1.85
CA THR A 66 6.30 -0.51 2.53
C THR A 66 7.64 -0.97 1.92
N PRO A 67 8.74 -0.20 2.07
CA PRO A 67 10.08 -0.68 1.73
C PRO A 67 10.41 -2.04 2.34
N GLN A 68 10.07 -2.25 3.62
CA GLN A 68 10.35 -3.51 4.31
C GLN A 68 9.57 -4.69 3.72
N GLU A 69 8.29 -4.50 3.38
CA GLU A 69 7.48 -5.55 2.73
C GLU A 69 8.04 -5.92 1.36
N TYR A 70 8.52 -4.94 0.58
CA TYR A 70 9.17 -5.19 -0.70
C TYR A 70 10.46 -6.01 -0.54
N LEU A 71 11.33 -5.61 0.39
CA LEU A 71 12.58 -6.31 0.66
C LEU A 71 12.34 -7.74 1.17
N ASN A 72 11.29 -7.97 1.98
CA ASN A 72 10.93 -9.29 2.49
C ASN A 72 10.44 -10.25 1.41
N LYS A 73 9.79 -9.75 0.34
CA LYS A 73 9.37 -10.58 -0.81
C LYS A 73 10.56 -11.08 -1.63
N ARG A 74 11.70 -10.39 -1.58
CA ARG A 74 12.95 -10.75 -2.28
C ARG A 74 12.80 -10.95 -3.79
N TRP A 75 11.84 -10.30 -4.44
CA TRP A 75 11.63 -10.42 -5.89
C TRP A 75 12.83 -9.95 -6.72
N PHE A 76 13.64 -9.02 -6.19
CA PHE A 76 14.89 -8.60 -6.81
C PHE A 76 15.92 -9.75 -7.01
N ILE A 77 15.71 -10.91 -6.36
CA ILE A 77 16.54 -12.09 -6.57
C ILE A 77 16.40 -12.59 -8.01
N PHE A 78 15.23 -12.52 -8.64
CA PHE A 78 15.04 -13.01 -10.01
C PHE A 78 16.01 -12.35 -10.98
N ASP A 79 16.16 -11.02 -10.89
CA ASP A 79 17.14 -10.29 -11.68
C ASP A 79 18.57 -10.70 -11.31
N ALA A 80 18.85 -10.93 -10.02
CA ALA A 80 20.16 -11.36 -9.56
C ALA A 80 20.56 -12.75 -10.09
N GLN A 81 19.60 -13.64 -10.36
CA GLN A 81 19.86 -14.98 -10.87
C GLN A 81 20.38 -14.95 -12.30
N THR A 82 19.94 -13.98 -13.11
CA THR A 82 20.29 -13.86 -14.52
C THR A 82 21.81 -13.76 -14.75
N GLN A 83 22.56 -13.20 -13.80
CA GLN A 83 24.03 -13.08 -13.90
C GLN A 83 24.78 -14.44 -13.85
N PHE A 84 24.09 -15.51 -13.43
CA PHE A 84 24.64 -16.86 -13.32
C PHE A 84 24.02 -17.83 -14.33
N GLU A 85 23.21 -17.32 -15.26
CA GLU A 85 22.66 -18.13 -16.34
C GLU A 85 23.78 -18.61 -17.28
N LYS A 86 23.66 -19.85 -17.74
CA LYS A 86 24.62 -20.53 -18.62
C LYS A 86 24.01 -20.66 -20.01
N PRO A 87 24.79 -20.39 -21.07
CA PRO A 87 24.33 -20.59 -22.43
C PRO A 87 23.84 -22.02 -22.68
N GLY A 88 22.76 -22.18 -23.44
CA GLY A 88 22.22 -23.48 -23.83
C GLY A 88 21.37 -24.18 -22.76
N ILE A 89 21.13 -23.55 -21.60
CA ILE A 89 20.19 -24.04 -20.58
C ILE A 89 18.85 -23.33 -20.74
N THR A 90 17.75 -24.09 -20.75
CA THR A 90 16.40 -23.53 -20.61
C THR A 90 16.08 -23.44 -19.12
N TYR A 91 15.83 -22.21 -18.65
CA TYR A 91 15.55 -21.95 -17.25
C TYR A 91 14.05 -22.05 -16.93
N ASP A 92 13.75 -22.76 -15.85
CA ASP A 92 12.44 -22.90 -15.22
C ASP A 92 12.58 -22.79 -13.69
N ASN A 93 11.47 -22.90 -12.97
CA ASN A 93 11.43 -22.78 -11.51
C ASN A 93 12.38 -23.73 -10.75
N ASN A 94 12.82 -24.84 -11.36
CA ASN A 94 13.73 -25.81 -10.76
C ASN A 94 15.18 -25.60 -11.18
N THR A 95 15.42 -25.03 -12.36
CA THR A 95 16.77 -24.89 -12.93
C THR A 95 17.40 -23.51 -12.73
N TYR A 96 16.63 -22.50 -12.29
CA TYR A 96 17.19 -21.19 -11.96
C TYR A 96 18.34 -21.27 -10.93
N PRO A 97 19.45 -20.52 -11.15
CA PRO A 97 20.55 -20.46 -10.20
C PRO A 97 20.05 -20.06 -8.81
N LYS A 98 20.35 -20.86 -7.78
CA LYS A 98 19.90 -20.55 -6.42
C LYS A 98 20.74 -19.44 -5.81
N ILE A 99 20.09 -18.40 -5.28
CA ILE A 99 20.75 -17.29 -4.60
C ILE A 99 20.23 -17.20 -3.17
N ASP A 100 21.15 -17.21 -2.22
CA ASP A 100 20.86 -16.94 -0.82
C ASP A 100 21.13 -15.45 -0.53
N VAL A 101 20.15 -14.76 0.05
CA VAL A 101 20.34 -13.40 0.57
C VAL A 101 20.83 -13.49 2.00
N ILE A 102 22.07 -13.06 2.22
CA ILE A 102 22.76 -13.11 3.51
C ILE A 102 22.39 -11.88 4.36
N ALA A 103 22.42 -10.70 3.75
CA ALA A 103 22.12 -9.44 4.42
C ALA A 103 21.57 -8.41 3.43
N ILE A 104 20.80 -7.45 3.95
CA ILE A 104 20.35 -6.27 3.20
C ILE A 104 20.66 -5.05 4.06
N ARG A 105 21.27 -4.04 3.46
CA ARG A 105 21.54 -2.75 4.11
C ARG A 105 21.11 -1.59 3.21
N PRO A 106 20.81 -0.40 3.78
CA PRO A 106 20.68 0.81 2.98
C PRO A 106 21.92 1.04 2.11
N SER A 107 21.69 1.56 0.91
CA SER A 107 22.75 2.00 0.02
C SER A 107 23.44 3.22 0.62
N THR A 108 24.77 3.29 0.48
CA THR A 108 25.52 4.50 0.79
C THR A 108 25.63 5.38 -0.45
N VAL A 109 26.07 6.63 -0.28
CA VAL A 109 26.39 7.54 -1.41
C VAL A 109 27.40 6.90 -2.36
N GLN A 110 28.43 6.22 -1.82
CA GLN A 110 29.46 5.54 -2.61
C GLN A 110 28.92 4.34 -3.40
N ASP A 111 27.85 3.70 -2.93
CA ASP A 111 27.19 2.63 -3.66
C ASP A 111 26.34 3.20 -4.81
N SER A 112 25.60 4.29 -4.54
CA SER A 112 24.66 4.91 -5.49
C SER A 112 25.32 5.77 -6.56
N ASP A 113 26.51 6.32 -6.28
CA ASP A 113 27.26 7.19 -7.20
C ASP A 113 28.05 6.41 -8.26
N LYS A 114 28.04 5.07 -8.17
CA LYS A 114 28.63 4.22 -9.19
C LYS A 114 27.88 4.38 -10.51
N VAL A 115 28.62 4.52 -11.61
CA VAL A 115 28.06 4.54 -12.96
C VAL A 115 27.54 3.14 -13.32
N GLY A 116 26.43 3.08 -14.07
CA GLY A 116 25.88 1.82 -14.59
C GLY A 116 24.94 1.13 -13.61
N PHE A 117 25.10 -0.19 -13.46
CA PHE A 117 24.09 -1.05 -12.83
C PHE A 117 23.74 -0.68 -11.37
N PHE A 118 24.71 -0.19 -10.61
CA PHE A 118 24.54 0.21 -9.20
C PHE A 118 23.99 1.64 -9.03
N SER A 119 23.93 2.43 -10.11
CA SER A 119 23.54 3.85 -10.01
C SER A 119 22.12 4.00 -9.47
N GLY A 120 21.97 4.81 -8.42
CA GLY A 120 20.68 5.09 -7.79
C GLY A 120 20.04 3.91 -7.06
N SER A 121 20.84 2.95 -6.56
CA SER A 121 20.35 1.90 -5.66
C SER A 121 19.85 2.47 -4.34
N ASP A 122 18.75 1.93 -3.82
CA ASP A 122 18.19 2.29 -2.51
C ASP A 122 18.78 1.39 -1.41
N TYR A 123 19.03 0.11 -1.73
CA TYR A 123 19.62 -0.87 -0.83
C TYR A 123 20.70 -1.69 -1.56
N ILE A 124 21.58 -2.31 -0.77
CA ILE A 124 22.52 -3.33 -1.23
C ILE A 124 22.20 -4.64 -0.52
N ALA A 125 21.93 -5.68 -1.30
CA ALA A 125 21.81 -7.05 -0.81
C ALA A 125 23.16 -7.76 -0.96
N THR A 126 23.68 -8.32 0.12
CA THR A 126 24.80 -9.27 0.08
C THR A 126 24.22 -10.64 -0.16
N CYS A 127 24.60 -11.25 -1.26
CA CYS A 127 24.06 -12.50 -1.78
C CYS A 127 25.17 -13.55 -1.90
N LYS A 128 24.76 -14.81 -1.93
CA LYS A 128 25.62 -15.97 -2.13
C LYS A 128 25.04 -16.86 -3.23
N HIS A 129 25.88 -17.23 -4.19
CA HIS A 129 25.59 -18.30 -5.16
C HIS A 129 26.75 -19.29 -5.10
N GLU A 130 26.45 -20.54 -4.74
CA GLU A 130 27.47 -21.57 -4.46
C GLU A 130 28.52 -21.06 -3.46
N ASN A 131 29.79 -20.94 -3.85
CA ASN A 131 30.87 -20.44 -2.99
C ASN A 131 31.21 -18.95 -3.23
N ARG A 132 30.45 -18.25 -4.09
CA ARG A 132 30.69 -16.85 -4.43
C ARG A 132 29.77 -15.92 -3.68
N LEU A 133 30.35 -14.97 -2.94
CA LEU A 133 29.65 -13.81 -2.41
C LEU A 133 29.66 -12.68 -3.43
N PHE A 134 28.55 -11.95 -3.52
CA PHE A 134 28.45 -10.76 -4.35
C PHE A 134 27.43 -9.77 -3.77
N ASN A 135 27.53 -8.51 -4.16
CA ASN A 135 26.55 -7.48 -3.81
C ASN A 135 25.61 -7.27 -4.98
N TRP A 136 24.32 -7.12 -4.69
CA TRP A 136 23.28 -6.82 -5.66
C TRP A 136 22.60 -5.50 -5.30
N PRO A 137 22.50 -4.53 -6.24
CA PRO A 137 21.77 -3.30 -6.01
C PRO A 137 20.27 -3.58 -6.04
N VAL A 138 19.55 -3.04 -5.07
CA VAL A 138 18.09 -3.12 -5.01
C VAL A 138 17.54 -1.70 -5.15
N LYS A 139 16.72 -1.51 -6.18
CA LYS A 139 15.98 -0.28 -6.44
C LYS A 139 14.53 -0.49 -6.01
N LEU A 140 14.03 0.39 -5.16
CA LEU A 140 12.63 0.39 -4.81
C LEU A 140 11.80 0.93 -5.99
N PRO A 141 10.63 0.33 -6.27
CA PRO A 141 9.65 0.91 -7.17
C PRO A 141 9.28 2.36 -6.79
N GLN A 142 9.01 3.19 -7.79
CA GLN A 142 8.78 4.64 -7.58
C GLN A 142 7.56 4.92 -6.71
N ASP A 143 6.52 4.13 -6.87
CA ASP A 143 5.31 4.09 -6.08
C ASP A 143 5.58 3.83 -4.59
N ILE A 144 6.54 2.95 -4.23
CA ILE A 144 6.97 2.80 -2.83
C ILE A 144 7.72 4.05 -2.36
N LYS A 145 8.61 4.61 -3.19
CA LYS A 145 9.46 5.75 -2.83
C LYS A 145 8.67 7.05 -2.65
N ARG A 146 7.52 7.18 -3.30
CA ARG A 146 6.69 8.39 -3.30
C ARG A 146 5.63 8.41 -2.21
N HIS A 147 5.44 7.33 -1.46
CA HIS A 147 4.41 7.24 -0.43
C HIS A 147 4.98 6.96 0.95
N ILE A 148 4.39 7.62 1.94
CA ILE A 148 4.51 7.27 3.34
C ILE A 148 3.33 6.33 3.65
N VAL A 149 3.65 5.08 3.98
CA VAL A 149 2.65 4.07 4.35
C VAL A 149 2.67 3.88 5.86
N LYS A 150 1.51 4.07 6.50
CA LYS A 150 1.29 3.80 7.93
C LYS A 150 0.34 2.62 8.07
N ILE A 151 0.71 1.66 8.90
CA ILE A 151 -0.10 0.48 9.18
C ILE A 151 -0.37 0.45 10.67
N ASP A 152 -1.63 0.21 11.03
CA ASP A 152 -2.04 -0.03 12.40
C ASP A 152 -3.08 -1.13 12.47
N THR A 153 -3.29 -1.67 13.66
CA THR A 153 -4.35 -2.62 13.93
C THR A 153 -4.93 -2.35 15.30
N PHE A 154 -6.23 -2.09 15.36
CA PHE A 154 -6.95 -1.83 16.60
C PHE A 154 -8.26 -2.63 16.60
N ASN A 155 -8.52 -3.38 17.67
CA ASN A 155 -9.73 -4.20 17.81
C ASN A 155 -10.05 -5.06 16.56
N HIS A 156 -9.05 -5.83 16.09
CA HIS A 156 -9.11 -6.66 14.88
C HIS A 156 -9.23 -5.91 13.54
N LEU A 157 -9.41 -4.59 13.54
CA LEU A 157 -9.42 -3.78 12.32
C LEU A 157 -7.98 -3.50 11.91
N TYR A 158 -7.55 -4.10 10.81
CA TYR A 158 -6.32 -3.72 10.15
C TYR A 158 -6.58 -2.50 9.29
N ARG A 159 -5.74 -1.47 9.44
CA ARG A 159 -5.79 -0.26 8.62
C ARG A 159 -4.43 0.00 8.00
N ARG A 160 -4.44 0.37 6.73
CA ARG A 160 -3.29 0.91 6.03
C ARG A 160 -3.65 2.26 5.44
N LEU A 161 -2.83 3.26 5.72
CA LEU A 161 -2.95 4.60 5.18
C LEU A 161 -1.73 4.88 4.30
N ALA A 162 -1.96 5.19 3.03
CA ALA A 162 -0.94 5.65 2.10
C ALA A 162 -1.10 7.15 1.86
N VAL A 163 -0.02 7.90 2.02
CA VAL A 163 0.01 9.34 1.80
C VAL A 163 1.19 9.67 0.89
N PRO A 164 0.97 10.30 -0.27
CA PRO A 164 2.07 10.68 -1.14
C PRO A 164 2.87 11.81 -0.49
N ILE A 165 4.19 11.74 -0.61
CA ILE A 165 5.11 12.78 -0.12
C ILE A 165 4.80 14.12 -0.81
N ASN A 166 4.41 14.07 -2.08
CA ASN A 166 3.85 15.19 -2.82
C ASN A 166 2.39 14.89 -3.21
N GLY A 167 1.45 15.62 -2.59
CA GLY A 167 0.00 15.46 -2.80
C GLY A 167 -0.46 15.51 -4.26
N THR A 168 0.24 16.27 -5.11
CA THR A 168 -0.11 16.42 -6.53
C THR A 168 0.48 15.31 -7.41
N MET A 169 1.29 14.41 -6.84
CA MET A 169 1.96 13.32 -7.56
C MET A 169 1.87 12.01 -6.76
N GLY A 170 0.67 11.46 -6.67
CA GLY A 170 0.41 10.17 -6.05
C GLY A 170 -0.99 10.07 -5.47
N GLU A 171 -1.25 8.95 -4.82
CA GLU A 171 -2.57 8.60 -4.30
C GLU A 171 -2.59 8.72 -2.77
N THR A 172 -3.54 9.50 -2.24
CA THR A 172 -3.88 9.50 -0.83
C THR A 172 -5.01 8.50 -0.62
N ALA A 173 -4.71 7.38 0.05
CA ALA A 173 -5.67 6.28 0.20
C ALA A 173 -5.65 5.62 1.57
N VAL A 174 -6.80 5.06 1.97
CA VAL A 174 -6.95 4.23 3.16
C VAL A 174 -7.55 2.88 2.77
N TYR A 175 -6.95 1.81 3.27
CA TYR A 175 -7.49 0.46 3.24
C TYR A 175 -7.84 0.03 4.65
N MET A 176 -8.99 -0.60 4.82
CA MET A 176 -9.41 -1.19 6.09
C MET A 176 -10.03 -2.57 5.88
N ARG A 177 -9.68 -3.52 6.73
CA ARG A 177 -10.33 -4.83 6.82
C ARG A 177 -10.52 -5.27 8.26
N ASP A 178 -11.53 -6.08 8.51
CA ASP A 178 -11.64 -6.82 9.77
C ASP A 178 -10.88 -8.15 9.64
N LYS A 179 -9.89 -8.39 10.50
CA LYS A 179 -9.12 -9.65 10.49
C LYS A 179 -9.95 -10.89 10.83
N ARG A 180 -11.20 -10.72 11.30
CA ARG A 180 -12.15 -11.81 11.55
C ARG A 180 -12.99 -12.15 10.31
N SER A 181 -12.98 -11.31 9.28
CA SER A 181 -13.78 -11.51 8.06
C SER A 181 -13.14 -12.46 7.04
N TYR A 182 -12.08 -13.17 7.41
CA TYR A 182 -11.38 -14.09 6.52
C TYR A 182 -12.33 -15.17 6.02
N ASN A 183 -12.37 -15.34 4.71
CA ASN A 183 -13.14 -16.38 4.06
C ASN A 183 -12.17 -17.42 3.49
N ASN A 184 -12.20 -18.63 4.05
CA ASN A 184 -11.29 -19.72 3.65
C ASN A 184 -11.48 -20.13 2.18
N SER A 185 -12.71 -20.13 1.66
CA SER A 185 -12.99 -20.52 0.27
C SER A 185 -12.45 -19.51 -0.74
N ILE A 186 -12.39 -18.23 -0.36
CA ILE A 186 -11.85 -17.15 -1.19
C ILE A 186 -10.36 -16.94 -0.94
N GLY A 187 -9.87 -17.33 0.24
CA GLY A 187 -8.50 -17.09 0.67
C GLY A 187 -8.20 -15.64 1.02
N ASN A 188 -9.23 -14.81 1.25
CA ASN A 188 -9.05 -13.38 1.50
C ASN A 188 -10.02 -12.81 2.55
N TYR A 189 -9.78 -11.57 2.95
CA TYR A 189 -10.57 -10.80 3.90
C TYR A 189 -11.53 -9.87 3.18
N TYR A 190 -12.68 -9.62 3.79
CA TYR A 190 -13.55 -8.55 3.36
C TYR A 190 -12.93 -7.20 3.75
N GLY A 191 -12.70 -6.31 2.78
CA GLY A 191 -12.09 -5.00 3.00
C GLY A 191 -12.79 -3.88 2.24
N ILE A 192 -12.36 -2.65 2.55
CA ILE A 192 -12.67 -1.43 1.81
C ILE A 192 -11.37 -0.69 1.52
N VAL A 193 -11.27 -0.15 0.32
CA VAL A 193 -10.28 0.86 -0.04
C VAL A 193 -11.00 2.15 -0.43
N ILE A 194 -10.45 3.27 0.01
CA ILE A 194 -10.92 4.61 -0.36
C ILE A 194 -9.69 5.42 -0.76
N GLY A 195 -9.69 5.94 -1.98
CA GLY A 195 -8.53 6.57 -2.59
C GLY A 195 -8.88 7.80 -3.42
N THR A 196 -7.88 8.66 -3.60
CA THR A 196 -7.95 9.84 -4.48
C THR A 196 -6.53 10.28 -4.81
N ASP A 197 -6.35 11.03 -5.89
CA ASP A 197 -5.05 11.51 -6.34
C ASP A 197 -5.04 13.03 -6.50
N SER A 198 -3.87 13.57 -6.85
CA SER A 198 -3.71 14.94 -7.34
C SER A 198 -4.23 16.04 -6.40
N LEU A 199 -4.07 15.85 -5.09
CA LEU A 199 -4.58 16.77 -4.06
C LEU A 199 -3.61 17.92 -3.78
N SER A 200 -4.14 19.13 -3.62
CA SER A 200 -3.41 20.19 -2.90
C SER A 200 -3.20 19.81 -1.43
N VAL A 201 -2.25 20.46 -0.74
CA VAL A 201 -1.96 20.21 0.68
C VAL A 201 -3.21 20.37 1.56
N LYS A 202 -4.04 21.38 1.31
CA LYS A 202 -5.29 21.61 2.07
C LYS A 202 -6.30 20.48 1.86
N GLN A 203 -6.46 20.03 0.62
CA GLN A 203 -7.36 18.91 0.29
C GLN A 203 -6.85 17.60 0.90
N GLN A 204 -5.54 17.34 0.85
CA GLN A 204 -4.94 16.16 1.49
C GLN A 204 -5.22 16.16 3.00
N ILE A 205 -5.07 17.29 3.69
CA ILE A 205 -5.41 17.39 5.12
C ILE A 205 -6.89 17.07 5.37
N LEU A 206 -7.81 17.57 4.53
CA LEU A 206 -9.24 17.27 4.67
C LEU A 206 -9.53 15.79 4.43
N VAL A 207 -8.96 15.20 3.39
CA VAL A 207 -9.12 13.77 3.07
C VAL A 207 -8.58 12.89 4.19
N LEU A 208 -7.44 13.23 4.79
CA LEU A 208 -6.91 12.53 5.95
C LEU A 208 -7.83 12.63 7.18
N LYS A 209 -8.51 13.77 7.38
CA LYS A 209 -9.55 13.91 8.41
C LYS A 209 -10.74 13.00 8.12
N ILE A 210 -11.22 12.95 6.88
CA ILE A 210 -12.28 12.03 6.44
C ILE A 210 -11.88 10.58 6.71
N PHE A 211 -10.70 10.15 6.27
CA PHE A 211 -10.20 8.78 6.46
C PHE A 211 -10.08 8.37 7.93
N ASN A 212 -9.78 9.31 8.83
CA ASN A 212 -9.74 9.03 10.27
C ASN A 212 -11.12 8.72 10.88
N THR A 213 -12.22 9.00 10.17
CA THR A 213 -13.59 8.68 10.63
C THR A 213 -14.06 7.30 10.19
N LEU A 214 -13.31 6.64 9.28
CA LEU A 214 -13.64 5.32 8.74
C LEU A 214 -13.71 4.30 9.88
N ARG A 215 -14.84 3.60 9.98
CA ARG A 215 -15.13 2.64 11.05
C ARG A 215 -16.06 1.54 10.56
N PRO A 216 -16.06 0.35 11.17
CA PRO A 216 -17.08 -0.66 10.87
C PRO A 216 -18.45 -0.16 11.32
N LYS A 217 -19.50 -0.60 10.62
CA LYS A 217 -20.86 -0.58 11.15
C LYS A 217 -20.87 -1.48 12.38
N LEU A 218 -21.32 -0.95 13.50
CA LEU A 218 -21.60 -1.78 14.67
C LEU A 218 -22.68 -2.78 14.23
N ALA A 219 -22.41 -4.08 14.41
CA ALA A 219 -23.46 -5.06 14.26
C ALA A 219 -24.54 -4.73 15.28
N HIS A 220 -25.78 -4.55 14.83
CA HIS A 220 -26.91 -4.71 15.74
C HIS A 220 -26.86 -6.17 16.20
N ASN A 221 -26.47 -6.39 17.45
CA ASN A 221 -26.70 -7.66 18.13
C ASN A 221 -28.21 -7.90 18.22
#